data_AF-A0A2J8M983-F1
#
_entry.id   AF-A0A2J8M983-F1
#
_cell.length_a   1.000
_cell.length_b   1.000
_cell.length_c   1.000
_cell.angle_alpha   90.00
_cell.angle_beta   90.00
_cell.angle_gamma   90.00
#
_symmetry.space_group_name_H-M   'P 1'
#
loop_
_entity.id
_entity.type
_entity.pdbx_description
1 polymer ?
#
loop_
_entity_poly.entity_id
_entity_poly.type
_entity_poly.pdbx_seq_one_letter_code
_entity_poly.pdbx_strand_id
1 'polypeptide(L)'
;QMKEHENDPEMLVDLQYSLAKSYASTPELRKTWLDSMARIHVKNGDLSEAAMCYVHVTALVAEYLTRKEAVQWEPPLLPHSHSACLRRSRGGMFRQGCTAFRVITPNIDEEASMMEDVGMQDVHFNEDVLMELLEQCADGLWKAERYELIADIYKLIIPIYEKRRDFERLAHLYDTLHRAYSKVTEVMHSGRRLLGTYFRVAFFGQGFFEDEDGKEYIYKEPKLTPLSEISQRLLKLYSDKFGSENVKMIQDSGKVNPKDLDSKYAYIQVTHVIPFFDEKELQERKTEFERSHNIRRFMFEMPFTQTGKRQGGVEEQCKRRTILTAIHCFPYVKKRIPVMYQHHTDLNPIEVAIDEMSKKVAELRQLCSSAEVDMIKLQLKLQGSVSVQ
;
A
#
# COMPACT_ATOMS: atom_id res chain seq x y z
N GLN A 1 -21.86 17.14 -3.85
CA GLN A 1 -21.04 15.94 -3.60
C GLN A 1 -19.52 16.22 -3.64
N MET A 2 -18.79 16.27 -4.77
CA MET A 2 -17.32 16.48 -4.71
C MET A 2 -16.86 17.82 -4.09
N LYS A 3 -17.60 18.92 -4.31
CA LYS A 3 -17.32 20.22 -3.68
C LYS A 3 -17.59 20.25 -2.17
N GLU A 4 -18.45 19.36 -1.66
CA GLU A 4 -18.77 19.28 -0.22
C GLU A 4 -17.67 18.58 0.59
N HIS A 5 -16.78 17.85 -0.09
CA HIS A 5 -15.67 17.12 0.52
C HIS A 5 -14.30 17.67 0.14
N GLU A 6 -14.21 18.92 -0.34
CA GLU A 6 -12.93 19.56 -0.69
C GLU A 6 -11.96 19.63 0.52
N ASN A 7 -12.52 19.70 1.74
CA ASN A 7 -11.76 19.71 2.99
C ASN A 7 -11.36 18.31 3.50
N ASP A 8 -11.86 17.23 2.90
CA ASP A 8 -11.58 15.84 3.29
C ASP A 8 -10.89 15.11 2.12
N PRO A 9 -9.54 15.15 2.08
CA PRO A 9 -8.78 14.63 0.96
C PRO A 9 -8.99 13.12 0.78
N GLU A 10 -9.22 12.37 1.86
CA GLU A 10 -9.48 10.93 1.80
C GLU A 10 -10.83 10.61 1.16
N MET A 11 -11.92 11.28 1.58
CA MET A 11 -13.23 11.11 0.97
C MET A 11 -13.25 11.58 -0.49
N LEU A 12 -12.56 12.67 -0.80
CA LEU A 12 -12.45 13.16 -2.17
C LEU A 12 -11.79 12.11 -3.08
N VAL A 13 -10.65 11.56 -2.66
CA VAL A 13 -9.94 10.51 -3.41
C VAL A 13 -10.79 9.23 -3.52
N ASP A 14 -11.58 8.89 -2.50
CA ASP A 14 -12.50 7.75 -2.57
C ASP A 14 -13.65 7.93 -3.57
N LEU A 15 -14.22 9.12 -3.63
CA LEU A 15 -15.24 9.47 -4.62
C LEU A 15 -14.66 9.45 -6.03
N GLN A 16 -13.48 10.06 -6.22
CA GLN A 16 -12.78 10.04 -7.51
C GLN A 16 -12.48 8.62 -7.96
N TYR A 17 -12.00 7.76 -7.08
CA TYR A 17 -11.76 6.36 -7.41
C TYR A 17 -13.06 5.60 -7.72
N SER A 18 -14.14 5.85 -6.97
CA SER A 18 -15.43 5.19 -7.24
C SER A 18 -15.96 5.56 -8.63
N LEU A 19 -15.82 6.82 -9.02
CA LEU A 19 -16.08 7.28 -10.39
C LEU A 19 -15.11 6.63 -11.39
N ALA A 20 -13.82 6.61 -11.10
CA ALA A 20 -12.82 5.96 -11.96
C ALA A 20 -13.12 4.47 -12.17
N LYS A 21 -13.66 3.80 -11.15
CA LYS A 21 -14.03 2.38 -11.20
C LYS A 21 -15.31 2.16 -12.00
N SER A 22 -16.29 3.08 -11.95
CA SER A 22 -17.47 3.00 -12.82
C SER A 22 -17.12 3.16 -14.30
N TYR A 23 -16.01 3.86 -14.61
CA TYR A 23 -15.47 4.01 -15.96
C TYR A 23 -14.36 3.00 -16.30
N ALA A 24 -14.27 1.86 -15.60
CA ALA A 24 -13.26 0.83 -15.91
C ALA A 24 -13.39 0.27 -17.34
N SER A 25 -14.54 0.45 -18.00
CA SER A 25 -14.76 0.12 -19.42
C SER A 25 -14.18 1.15 -20.40
N THR A 26 -13.77 2.34 -19.93
CA THR A 26 -13.24 3.42 -20.78
C THR A 26 -11.82 3.80 -20.34
N PRO A 27 -10.77 3.37 -21.07
CA PRO A 27 -9.37 3.54 -20.67
C PRO A 27 -8.98 5.00 -20.42
N GLU A 28 -9.45 5.91 -21.26
CA GLU A 28 -9.09 7.33 -21.22
C GLU A 28 -9.67 8.04 -19.98
N LEU A 29 -10.92 7.74 -19.64
CA LEU A 29 -11.55 8.25 -18.42
C LEU A 29 -10.84 7.69 -17.18
N ARG A 30 -10.54 6.37 -17.17
CA ARG A 30 -9.77 5.73 -16.09
C ARG A 30 -8.40 6.40 -15.91
N LYS A 31 -7.66 6.64 -16.99
CA LYS A 31 -6.39 7.37 -16.98
C LYS A 31 -6.54 8.79 -16.41
N THR A 32 -7.52 9.55 -16.90
CA THR A 32 -7.75 10.94 -16.47
C THR A 32 -8.01 11.04 -14.96
N TRP A 33 -8.78 10.10 -14.40
CA TRP A 33 -9.01 10.04 -12.96
C TRP A 33 -7.76 9.66 -12.18
N LEU A 34 -7.00 8.66 -12.62
CA LEU A 34 -5.74 8.27 -11.96
C LEU A 34 -4.70 9.40 -12.01
N ASP A 35 -4.61 10.14 -13.11
CA ASP A 35 -3.75 11.33 -13.23
C ASP A 35 -4.20 12.48 -12.32
N SER A 36 -5.53 12.64 -12.13
CA SER A 36 -6.09 13.59 -11.17
C SER A 36 -5.72 13.21 -9.73
N MET A 37 -5.89 11.94 -9.37
CA MET A 37 -5.52 11.41 -8.06
C MET A 37 -4.02 11.55 -7.80
N ALA A 38 -3.17 11.24 -8.79
CA ALA A 38 -1.72 11.41 -8.67
C ALA A 38 -1.33 12.87 -8.36
N ARG A 39 -1.97 13.86 -9.02
CA ARG A 39 -1.73 15.28 -8.75
C ARG A 39 -2.12 15.69 -7.33
N ILE A 40 -3.23 15.15 -6.81
CA ILE A 40 -3.66 15.39 -5.43
C ILE A 40 -2.65 14.79 -4.44
N HIS A 41 -2.21 13.56 -4.68
CA HIS A 41 -1.21 12.88 -3.85
C HIS A 41 0.12 13.62 -3.84
N VAL A 42 0.60 14.10 -4.99
CA VAL A 42 1.81 14.93 -5.06
C VAL A 42 1.64 16.23 -4.26
N LYS A 43 0.46 16.89 -4.35
CA LYS A 43 0.17 18.10 -3.57
C LYS A 43 0.15 17.83 -2.05
N ASN A 44 -0.31 16.66 -1.64
CA ASN A 44 -0.39 16.25 -0.23
C ASN A 44 0.94 15.67 0.31
N GLY A 45 1.91 15.39 -0.55
CA GLY A 45 3.17 14.74 -0.18
C GLY A 45 3.09 13.21 -0.09
N ASP A 46 1.99 12.61 -0.54
CA ASP A 46 1.73 11.16 -0.56
C ASP A 46 2.37 10.52 -1.81
N LEU A 47 3.71 10.55 -1.89
CA LEU A 47 4.44 10.21 -3.11
C LEU A 47 4.36 8.72 -3.48
N SER A 48 4.20 7.82 -2.51
CA SER A 48 4.00 6.39 -2.78
C SER A 48 2.68 6.14 -3.51
N GLU A 49 1.62 6.82 -3.09
CA GLU A 49 0.28 6.72 -3.68
C GLU A 49 0.28 7.32 -5.10
N ALA A 50 0.95 8.45 -5.29
CA ALA A 50 1.16 9.03 -6.63
C ALA A 50 1.93 8.08 -7.56
N ALA A 51 3.00 7.45 -7.08
CA ALA A 51 3.76 6.46 -7.86
C ALA A 51 2.88 5.27 -8.25
N MET A 52 2.03 4.77 -7.36
CA MET A 52 1.08 3.71 -7.69
C MET A 52 0.05 4.16 -8.73
N CYS A 53 -0.43 5.40 -8.70
CA CYS A 53 -1.29 5.92 -9.78
C CYS A 53 -0.59 5.86 -11.15
N TYR A 54 0.69 6.26 -11.24
CA TYR A 54 1.45 6.14 -12.49
C TYR A 54 1.63 4.69 -12.94
N VAL A 55 1.94 3.77 -12.00
CA VAL A 55 2.06 2.34 -12.30
C VAL A 55 0.74 1.78 -12.85
N HIS A 56 -0.40 2.13 -12.26
CA HIS A 56 -1.72 1.72 -12.74
C HIS A 56 -2.03 2.27 -14.13
N VAL A 57 -1.76 3.55 -14.39
CA VAL A 57 -1.93 4.16 -15.73
C VAL A 57 -1.04 3.47 -16.76
N THR A 58 0.21 3.19 -16.40
CA THR A 58 1.18 2.56 -17.32
C THR A 58 0.76 1.14 -17.65
N ALA A 59 0.31 0.37 -16.66
CA ALA A 59 -0.21 -0.97 -16.89
C ALA A 59 -1.48 -0.99 -17.73
N LEU A 60 -2.40 -0.03 -17.51
CA LEU A 60 -3.61 0.15 -18.31
C LEU A 60 -3.28 0.39 -19.80
N VAL A 61 -2.31 1.27 -20.06
CA VAL A 61 -1.85 1.58 -21.43
C VAL A 61 -1.09 0.39 -22.04
N ALA A 62 -0.27 -0.30 -21.24
CA ALA A 62 0.43 -1.51 -21.68
C ALA A 62 -0.55 -2.63 -22.08
N GLU A 63 -1.60 -2.86 -21.28
CA GLU A 63 -2.66 -3.82 -21.57
C GLU A 63 -3.42 -3.45 -22.86
N TYR A 64 -3.76 -2.16 -23.02
CA TYR A 64 -4.41 -1.66 -24.23
C TYR A 64 -3.55 -1.91 -25.49
N LEU A 65 -2.26 -1.57 -25.44
CA LEU A 65 -1.34 -1.79 -26.57
C LEU A 65 -1.15 -3.28 -26.88
N THR A 66 -1.07 -4.11 -25.83
CA THR A 66 -0.97 -5.57 -25.97
C THR A 66 -2.19 -6.15 -26.69
N ARG A 67 -3.39 -5.70 -26.33
CA ARG A 67 -4.64 -6.14 -26.99
C ARG A 67 -4.77 -5.61 -28.41
N LYS A 68 -4.39 -4.36 -28.66
CA LYS A 68 -4.39 -3.77 -30.02
C LYS A 68 -3.45 -4.53 -30.97
N GLU A 69 -2.26 -4.92 -30.50
CA GLU A 69 -1.33 -5.75 -31.28
C GLU A 69 -1.87 -7.18 -31.50
N ALA A 70 -2.61 -7.74 -30.53
CA ALA A 70 -3.24 -9.06 -30.66
C ALA A 70 -4.38 -9.06 -31.69
N VAL A 71 -5.21 -8.00 -31.73
CA VAL A 71 -6.34 -7.86 -32.67
C VAL A 71 -5.87 -7.62 -34.10
N GLN A 72 -4.73 -6.94 -34.31
CA GLN A 72 -4.13 -6.80 -35.65
C GLN A 72 -3.54 -8.12 -36.18
N TRP A 73 -3.41 -9.15 -35.33
CA TRP A 73 -2.83 -10.44 -35.67
C TRP A 73 -3.91 -11.51 -35.89
N GLU A 74 -4.87 -11.25 -36.77
CA GLU A 74 -5.65 -12.34 -37.38
C GLU A 74 -4.80 -13.06 -38.43
N PRO A 75 -4.59 -14.38 -38.32
CA PRO A 75 -3.83 -15.11 -39.34
C PRO A 75 -4.61 -15.10 -40.66
N PRO A 76 -3.96 -14.81 -41.81
CA PRO A 76 -4.62 -14.99 -43.11
C PRO A 76 -5.05 -16.46 -43.22
N LEU A 77 -6.35 -16.68 -43.36
CA LEU A 77 -6.92 -17.99 -43.70
C LEU A 77 -6.32 -18.45 -45.02
N LEU A 78 -5.28 -19.27 -44.99
CA LEU A 78 -4.82 -20.05 -46.14
C LEU A 78 -4.55 -21.51 -45.76
N PRO A 79 -4.84 -22.45 -46.67
CA PRO A 79 -5.07 -23.84 -46.35
C PRO A 79 -3.76 -24.65 -46.32
N HIS A 80 -3.67 -25.55 -45.35
CA HIS A 80 -2.93 -26.82 -45.37
C HIS A 80 -1.71 -26.91 -46.30
N SER A 81 -0.51 -26.72 -45.73
CA SER A 81 0.62 -27.58 -46.09
C SER A 81 1.66 -27.62 -44.97
N HIS A 82 2.01 -28.85 -44.59
CA HIS A 82 3.06 -29.17 -43.65
C HIS A 82 4.40 -28.65 -44.14
N SER A 83 4.99 -27.72 -43.40
CA SER A 83 6.44 -27.53 -43.34
C SER A 83 6.78 -26.86 -42.01
N ALA A 84 7.57 -27.56 -41.20
CA ALA A 84 8.12 -27.07 -39.95
C ALA A 84 9.10 -25.91 -40.23
N CYS A 85 8.57 -24.72 -40.46
CA CYS A 85 9.35 -23.51 -40.52
C CYS A 85 9.56 -23.04 -39.08
N LEU A 86 10.84 -22.88 -38.69
CA LEU A 86 11.23 -22.29 -37.43
C LEU A 86 10.38 -21.04 -37.19
N ARG A 87 9.56 -21.06 -36.13
CA ARG A 87 8.93 -19.88 -35.54
C ARG A 87 10.03 -18.93 -35.08
N ARG A 88 10.61 -18.16 -36.00
CA ARG A 88 11.31 -16.92 -35.67
C ARG A 88 10.24 -15.98 -35.17
N SER A 89 10.05 -16.01 -33.85
CA SER A 89 9.17 -15.15 -33.09
C SER A 89 9.56 -13.69 -33.32
N ARG A 90 8.98 -13.04 -34.35
CA ARG A 90 8.91 -11.58 -34.44
C ARG A 90 7.69 -11.15 -33.63
N GLY A 91 7.77 -11.31 -32.31
CA GLY A 91 6.71 -10.95 -31.38
C GLY A 91 6.91 -9.53 -30.84
N GLY A 92 5.82 -8.74 -30.78
CA GLY A 92 5.79 -7.45 -30.08
C GLY A 92 6.27 -7.57 -28.63
N MET A 93 6.97 -6.54 -28.15
CA MET A 93 7.81 -6.59 -26.95
C MET A 93 7.03 -6.52 -25.63
N PHE A 94 5.76 -6.11 -25.67
CA PHE A 94 4.86 -6.09 -24.52
C PHE A 94 3.85 -7.24 -24.58
N ARG A 95 4.30 -8.50 -24.50
CA ARG A 95 3.34 -9.63 -24.39
C ARG A 95 2.72 -9.80 -23.00
N GLN A 96 3.20 -9.05 -22.00
CA GLN A 96 2.86 -9.29 -20.60
C GLN A 96 1.73 -8.38 -20.07
N GLY A 97 1.36 -7.30 -20.79
CA GLY A 97 0.24 -6.42 -20.40
C GLY A 97 0.28 -5.99 -18.92
N CYS A 98 -0.86 -6.07 -18.24
CA CYS A 98 -0.96 -5.80 -16.79
C CYS A 98 -0.07 -6.73 -15.94
N THR A 99 0.14 -7.98 -16.35
CA THR A 99 0.87 -8.97 -15.53
C THR A 99 2.34 -8.64 -15.33
N ALA A 100 2.94 -7.83 -16.22
CA ALA A 100 4.30 -7.31 -16.07
C ALA A 100 4.48 -6.48 -14.79
N PHE A 101 3.45 -5.74 -14.39
CA PHE A 101 3.47 -4.82 -13.26
C PHE A 101 3.06 -5.48 -11.94
N ARG A 102 2.66 -6.76 -11.97
CA ARG A 102 2.18 -7.49 -10.79
C ARG A 102 3.24 -7.67 -9.71
N VAL A 103 4.51 -7.72 -10.11
CA VAL A 103 5.66 -7.77 -9.18
C VAL A 103 5.81 -6.47 -8.40
N ILE A 104 5.43 -5.34 -9.01
CA ILE A 104 5.45 -4.02 -8.39
C ILE A 104 4.23 -3.87 -7.48
N THR A 105 3.04 -4.22 -7.96
CA THR A 105 1.85 -4.25 -7.11
C THR A 105 0.84 -5.30 -7.58
N PRO A 106 0.33 -6.16 -6.68
CA PRO A 106 -0.73 -7.11 -7.01
C PRO A 106 -2.07 -6.43 -7.28
N ASN A 107 -2.22 -5.14 -6.91
CA ASN A 107 -3.46 -4.40 -7.13
C ASN A 107 -3.71 -4.09 -8.61
N ILE A 108 -2.75 -4.38 -9.49
CA ILE A 108 -2.89 -4.18 -10.94
C ILE A 108 -3.95 -5.07 -11.58
N ASP A 109 -4.32 -6.16 -10.90
CA ASP A 109 -5.37 -7.08 -11.34
C ASP A 109 -6.73 -6.32 -11.53
N GLU A 110 -6.91 -5.15 -10.90
CA GLU A 110 -8.07 -4.28 -11.13
C GLU A 110 -8.15 -3.71 -12.56
N GLU A 111 -7.01 -3.38 -13.17
CA GLU A 111 -6.95 -2.79 -14.50
C GLU A 111 -7.11 -3.85 -15.60
N ALA A 112 -6.96 -5.14 -15.26
CA ALA A 112 -7.15 -6.25 -16.20
C ALA A 112 -8.63 -6.45 -16.60
N SER A 113 -9.58 -5.91 -15.82
CA SER A 113 -11.03 -6.06 -16.02
C SER A 113 -11.60 -5.20 -17.17
N MET A 114 -10.75 -4.57 -17.99
CA MET A 114 -11.17 -3.80 -19.16
C MET A 114 -12.01 -4.65 -20.11
N MET A 115 -13.23 -4.21 -20.43
CA MET A 115 -14.11 -4.85 -21.41
C MET A 115 -13.82 -4.34 -22.83
N GLU A 116 -13.93 -5.22 -23.83
CA GLU A 116 -13.42 -4.99 -25.19
C GLU A 116 -14.27 -4.08 -26.08
N ASP A 117 -15.52 -3.74 -25.74
CA ASP A 117 -16.48 -3.48 -26.83
C ASP A 117 -17.26 -2.15 -26.85
N VAL A 118 -16.86 -1.11 -26.09
CA VAL A 118 -17.57 0.19 -26.21
C VAL A 118 -16.60 1.37 -26.19
N GLY A 119 -16.10 1.78 -27.37
CA GLY A 119 -15.45 3.09 -27.57
C GLY A 119 -13.96 3.10 -27.94
N MET A 120 -13.36 1.97 -28.33
CA MET A 120 -11.91 1.87 -28.66
C MET A 120 -11.45 2.61 -29.93
N GLN A 121 -12.31 3.37 -30.62
CA GLN A 121 -11.95 3.94 -31.93
C GLN A 121 -11.12 5.23 -31.86
N ASP A 122 -11.03 5.93 -30.72
CA ASP A 122 -10.39 7.26 -30.63
C ASP A 122 -9.20 7.37 -29.67
N VAL A 123 -8.71 6.26 -29.09
CA VAL A 123 -7.67 6.36 -28.05
C VAL A 123 -6.25 6.45 -28.64
N HIS A 124 -5.62 7.62 -28.51
CA HIS A 124 -4.24 7.94 -28.97
C HIS A 124 -3.12 7.31 -28.11
N PHE A 125 -3.26 6.06 -27.68
CA PHE A 125 -2.15 5.34 -27.04
C PHE A 125 -1.21 4.75 -28.09
N ASN A 126 0.07 5.08 -27.98
CA ASN A 126 1.16 4.58 -28.81
C ASN A 126 2.36 4.17 -27.93
N GLU A 127 3.37 3.56 -28.54
CA GLU A 127 4.59 3.12 -27.84
C GLU A 127 5.32 4.31 -27.17
N ASP A 128 5.30 5.49 -27.78
CA ASP A 128 5.96 6.69 -27.24
C ASP A 128 5.32 7.16 -25.93
N VAL A 129 3.99 7.20 -25.85
CA VAL A 129 3.24 7.50 -24.62
C VAL A 129 3.56 6.46 -23.54
N LEU A 130 3.67 5.17 -23.89
CA LEU A 130 4.01 4.14 -22.91
C LEU A 130 5.43 4.34 -22.36
N MET A 131 6.41 4.70 -23.19
CA MET A 131 7.76 5.01 -22.74
C MET A 131 7.80 6.22 -21.81
N GLU A 132 7.07 7.30 -22.14
CA GLU A 132 6.96 8.47 -21.26
C GLU A 132 6.36 8.11 -19.90
N LEU A 133 5.33 7.27 -19.88
CA LEU A 133 4.69 6.79 -18.65
C LEU A 133 5.63 5.90 -17.81
N LEU A 134 6.43 5.05 -18.45
CA LEU A 134 7.44 4.22 -17.77
C LEU A 134 8.53 5.09 -17.11
N GLU A 135 9.03 6.11 -17.81
CA GLU A 135 9.98 7.06 -17.23
C GLU A 135 9.35 7.84 -16.06
N GLN A 136 8.09 8.26 -16.21
CA GLN A 136 7.34 8.91 -15.12
C GLN A 136 7.17 7.98 -13.90
N CYS A 137 6.98 6.68 -14.11
CA CYS A 137 6.93 5.69 -13.03
C CYS A 137 8.27 5.58 -12.30
N ALA A 138 9.38 5.52 -13.04
CA ALA A 138 10.72 5.45 -12.46
C ALA A 138 11.01 6.68 -11.58
N ASP A 139 10.71 7.88 -12.08
CA ASP A 139 10.84 9.13 -11.34
C ASP A 139 9.90 9.19 -10.12
N GLY A 140 8.66 8.69 -10.26
CA GLY A 140 7.69 8.61 -9.18
C GLY A 140 8.16 7.69 -8.06
N LEU A 141 8.67 6.50 -8.40
CA LEU A 141 9.22 5.53 -7.45
C LEU A 141 10.48 6.04 -6.76
N TRP A 142 11.32 6.77 -7.49
CA TRP A 142 12.48 7.46 -6.91
C TRP A 142 12.06 8.47 -5.84
N LYS A 143 11.11 9.34 -6.17
CA LYS A 143 10.56 10.35 -5.24
C LYS A 143 9.84 9.72 -4.05
N ALA A 144 9.25 8.54 -4.24
CA ALA A 144 8.59 7.77 -3.19
C ALA A 144 9.56 6.95 -2.30
N GLU A 145 10.88 7.04 -2.54
CA GLU A 145 11.93 6.29 -1.82
C GLU A 145 11.81 4.75 -1.95
N ARG A 146 11.18 4.28 -3.04
CA ARG A 146 11.01 2.85 -3.37
C ARG A 146 11.97 2.43 -4.48
N TYR A 147 13.25 2.59 -4.20
CA TYR A 147 14.35 2.42 -5.14
C TYR A 147 14.42 1.00 -5.73
N GLU A 148 14.08 -0.02 -4.94
CA GLU A 148 14.15 -1.43 -5.31
C GLU A 148 13.24 -1.77 -6.50
N LEU A 149 12.15 -1.02 -6.71
CA LEU A 149 11.14 -1.29 -7.74
C LEU A 149 11.47 -0.64 -9.09
N ILE A 150 12.41 0.31 -9.12
CA ILE A 150 12.78 1.06 -10.33
C ILE A 150 13.33 0.10 -11.41
N ALA A 151 14.04 -0.94 -10.99
CA ALA A 151 14.55 -1.97 -11.90
C ALA A 151 13.43 -2.72 -12.62
N ASP A 152 12.30 -2.99 -11.96
CA ASP A 152 11.19 -3.72 -12.59
C ASP A 152 10.48 -2.88 -13.65
N ILE A 153 10.44 -1.55 -13.50
CA ILE A 153 9.99 -0.63 -14.54
C ILE A 153 10.98 -0.61 -15.71
N TYR A 154 12.27 -0.41 -15.43
CA TYR A 154 13.26 -0.25 -16.51
C TYR A 154 13.50 -1.52 -17.33
N LYS A 155 13.29 -2.72 -16.75
CA LYS A 155 13.29 -3.98 -17.52
C LYS A 155 12.32 -3.97 -18.70
N LEU A 156 11.22 -3.21 -18.61
CA LEU A 156 10.22 -3.11 -19.66
C LEU A 156 10.64 -2.16 -20.80
N ILE A 157 11.41 -1.10 -20.49
CA ILE A 157 11.79 -0.07 -21.47
C ILE A 157 13.15 -0.33 -22.15
N ILE A 158 14.08 -1.01 -21.47
CA ILE A 158 15.44 -1.31 -21.99
C ILE A 158 15.39 -1.92 -23.40
N PRO A 159 14.59 -2.97 -23.68
CA PRO A 159 14.54 -3.58 -25.01
C PRO A 159 14.12 -2.59 -26.12
N ILE A 160 13.31 -1.58 -25.79
CA ILE A 160 12.82 -0.57 -26.75
C ILE A 160 13.94 0.38 -27.12
N TYR A 161 14.68 0.88 -26.14
CA TYR A 161 15.83 1.74 -26.39
C TYR A 161 16.93 1.01 -27.15
N GLU A 162 17.17 -0.28 -26.87
CA GLU A 162 18.11 -1.11 -27.63
C GLU A 162 17.69 -1.25 -29.11
N LYS A 163 16.40 -1.51 -29.36
CA LYS A 163 15.86 -1.61 -30.73
C LYS A 163 15.95 -0.29 -31.49
N ARG A 164 15.70 0.84 -30.82
CA ARG A 164 15.81 2.20 -31.37
C ARG A 164 17.25 2.70 -31.46
N ARG A 165 18.22 1.99 -30.86
CA ARG A 165 19.63 2.39 -30.72
C ARG A 165 19.78 3.74 -30.00
N ASP A 166 18.92 3.98 -29.01
CA ASP A 166 18.96 5.18 -28.18
C ASP A 166 19.92 4.96 -27.00
N PHE A 167 21.21 5.16 -27.27
CA PHE A 167 22.27 4.91 -26.29
C PHE A 167 22.31 5.97 -25.18
N GLU A 168 21.79 7.18 -25.43
CA GLU A 168 21.74 8.25 -24.43
C GLU A 168 20.73 7.92 -23.34
N ARG A 169 19.52 7.47 -23.72
CA ARG A 169 18.51 7.00 -22.78
C ARG A 169 18.95 5.76 -22.00
N LEU A 170 19.64 4.84 -22.66
CA LEU A 170 20.24 3.68 -21.99
C LEU A 170 21.29 4.11 -20.96
N ALA A 171 22.18 5.05 -21.29
CA ALA A 171 23.16 5.54 -20.32
C ALA A 171 22.46 6.18 -19.10
N HIS A 172 21.44 7.00 -19.34
CA HIS A 172 20.67 7.67 -18.27
C HIS A 172 19.97 6.66 -17.34
N LEU A 173 19.24 5.67 -17.87
CA LEU A 173 18.53 4.71 -17.03
C LEU A 173 19.48 3.85 -16.18
N TYR A 174 20.65 3.48 -16.73
CA TYR A 174 21.64 2.71 -15.97
C TYR A 174 22.30 3.55 -14.88
N ASP A 175 22.50 4.86 -15.09
CA ASP A 175 22.93 5.79 -14.03
C ASP A 175 21.87 5.86 -12.91
N THR A 176 20.59 5.99 -13.26
CA THR A 176 19.49 5.97 -12.29
C THR A 176 19.45 4.68 -11.48
N LEU A 177 19.62 3.52 -12.12
CA LEU A 177 19.69 2.22 -11.43
C LEU A 177 20.89 2.13 -10.49
N HIS A 178 22.07 2.58 -10.93
CA HIS A 178 23.26 2.61 -10.10
C HIS A 178 23.04 3.47 -8.84
N ARG A 179 22.45 4.66 -9.00
CA ARG A 179 22.11 5.54 -7.88
C ARG A 179 21.04 4.93 -6.98
N ALA A 180 20.05 4.24 -7.55
CA ALA A 180 18.97 3.60 -6.80
C ALA A 180 19.52 2.54 -5.85
N TYR A 181 20.33 1.60 -6.35
CA TYR A 181 20.94 0.58 -5.49
C TYR A 181 21.97 1.15 -4.51
N SER A 182 22.69 2.21 -4.89
CA SER A 182 23.55 2.94 -3.95
C SER A 182 22.72 3.50 -2.78
N LYS A 183 21.56 4.11 -3.06
CA LYS A 183 20.64 4.59 -2.04
C LYS A 183 20.04 3.48 -1.20
N VAL A 184 19.70 2.31 -1.78
CA VAL A 184 19.24 1.14 -1.03
C VAL A 184 20.28 0.76 0.04
N THR A 185 21.55 0.65 -0.33
CA THR A 185 22.60 0.31 0.64
C THR A 185 22.75 1.39 1.73
N GLU A 186 22.70 2.67 1.38
CA GLU A 186 22.77 3.78 2.34
C GLU A 186 21.61 3.75 3.37
N VAL A 187 20.38 3.55 2.90
CA VAL A 187 19.20 3.56 3.79
C VAL A 187 19.09 2.27 4.61
N MET A 188 19.59 1.14 4.10
CA MET A 188 19.65 -0.11 4.87
C MET A 188 20.58 -0.01 6.07
N HIS A 189 21.74 0.66 5.93
CA HIS A 189 22.67 0.83 7.05
C HIS A 189 22.22 1.93 8.00
N SER A 190 21.71 3.06 7.47
CA SER A 190 21.34 4.21 8.31
C SER A 190 19.98 4.08 9.00
N GLY A 191 19.08 3.23 8.51
CA GLY A 191 17.72 3.08 9.03
C GLY A 191 16.85 4.33 8.86
N ARG A 192 17.27 5.30 8.04
CA ARG A 192 16.61 6.62 7.92
C ARG A 192 15.40 6.64 7.00
N ARG A 193 15.13 5.54 6.28
CA ARG A 193 13.98 5.44 5.38
C ARG A 193 12.73 5.08 6.16
N LEU A 194 11.72 5.95 6.11
CA LEU A 194 10.48 5.83 6.87
C LEU A 194 9.29 5.85 5.90
N LEU A 195 8.86 4.65 5.47
CA LEU A 195 7.84 4.49 4.42
C LEU A 195 6.39 4.70 4.88
N GLY A 196 6.18 4.91 6.19
CA GLY A 196 4.90 5.28 6.79
C GLY A 196 4.49 4.43 7.99
N THR A 197 3.51 4.92 8.73
CA THR A 197 2.84 4.24 9.84
C THR A 197 1.42 3.87 9.45
N TYR A 198 0.84 2.88 10.13
CA TYR A 198 -0.48 2.36 9.80
C TYR A 198 -1.44 2.45 10.98
N PHE A 199 -2.69 2.79 10.70
CA PHE A 199 -3.73 2.92 11.70
C PHE A 199 -5.02 2.27 11.23
N ARG A 200 -5.67 1.49 12.09
CA ARG A 200 -7.08 1.13 11.91
C ARG A 200 -7.93 2.32 12.35
N VAL A 201 -8.80 2.79 11.45
CA VAL A 201 -9.79 3.83 11.72
C VAL A 201 -11.18 3.26 11.47
N ALA A 202 -12.07 3.37 12.44
CA ALA A 202 -13.47 2.96 12.33
C ALA A 202 -14.40 4.11 12.69
N PHE A 203 -15.50 4.24 11.95
CA PHE A 203 -16.49 5.29 12.12
C PHE A 203 -17.80 4.71 12.66
N PHE A 204 -18.41 5.39 13.63
CA PHE A 204 -19.72 5.01 14.17
C PHE A 204 -20.59 6.25 14.38
N GLY A 205 -21.88 6.15 14.07
CA GLY A 205 -22.84 7.25 14.13
C GLY A 205 -23.60 7.40 12.82
N GLN A 206 -24.63 6.58 12.61
CA GLN A 206 -25.45 6.54 11.39
C GLN A 206 -25.98 7.92 10.96
N GLY A 207 -26.37 8.78 11.91
CA GLY A 207 -26.90 10.12 11.63
C GLY A 207 -25.87 11.12 11.09
N PHE A 208 -24.58 10.81 11.16
CA PHE A 208 -23.49 11.69 10.71
C PHE A 208 -22.71 11.08 9.54
N PHE A 209 -22.37 9.80 9.66
CA PHE A 209 -21.51 9.09 8.72
C PHE A 209 -22.29 8.39 7.61
N GLU A 210 -23.61 8.24 7.73
CA GLU A 210 -24.48 7.59 6.74
C GLU A 210 -23.91 6.23 6.30
N ASP A 211 -23.44 6.13 5.06
CA ASP A 211 -22.84 4.92 4.49
C ASP A 211 -21.52 4.51 5.15
N GLU A 212 -20.82 5.43 5.82
CA GLU A 212 -19.54 5.17 6.49
C GLU A 212 -19.71 4.60 7.90
N ASP A 213 -20.94 4.54 8.43
CA ASP A 213 -21.23 3.95 9.73
C ASP A 213 -20.86 2.46 9.79
N GLY A 214 -20.06 2.09 10.79
CA GLY A 214 -19.58 0.73 11.00
C GLY A 214 -18.48 0.27 10.05
N LYS A 215 -18.01 1.10 9.11
CA LYS A 215 -16.91 0.75 8.23
C LYS A 215 -15.55 0.92 8.91
N GLU A 216 -14.68 -0.06 8.69
CA GLU A 216 -13.29 -0.05 9.16
C GLU A 216 -12.32 0.12 7.98
N TYR A 217 -11.31 0.96 8.17
CA TYR A 217 -10.27 1.24 7.18
C TYR A 217 -8.89 1.10 7.80
N ILE A 218 -7.91 0.69 7.00
CA ILE A 218 -6.50 0.89 7.30
C ILE A 218 -6.07 2.19 6.64
N TYR A 219 -5.54 3.12 7.43
CA TYR A 219 -4.93 4.37 6.99
C TYR A 219 -3.41 4.20 6.99
N LYS A 220 -2.78 4.65 5.90
CA LYS A 220 -1.33 4.84 5.82
C LYS A 220 -1.02 6.33 6.02
N GLU A 221 -0.16 6.61 6.97
CA GLU A 221 0.31 7.96 7.30
C GLU A 221 1.81 8.13 7.00
N PRO A 222 2.28 9.35 6.72
CA PRO A 222 3.66 9.59 6.32
C PRO A 222 4.64 9.37 7.48
N LYS A 223 5.83 8.86 7.15
CA LYS A 223 6.98 8.77 8.05
C LYS A 223 6.67 8.06 9.38
N LEU A 224 6.65 8.80 10.49
CA LEU A 224 6.47 8.34 11.87
C LEU A 224 5.33 9.10 12.54
N THR A 225 4.25 9.38 11.81
CA THR A 225 3.06 10.02 12.38
C THR A 225 2.58 9.22 13.61
N PRO A 226 2.53 9.84 14.80
CA PRO A 226 2.07 9.20 16.03
C PRO A 226 0.55 9.14 16.09
N LEU A 227 0.03 8.27 16.98
CA LEU A 227 -1.42 8.10 17.19
C LEU A 227 -2.13 9.43 17.53
N SER A 228 -1.49 10.30 18.30
CA SER A 228 -2.04 11.60 18.69
C SER A 228 -2.29 12.51 17.50
N GLU A 229 -1.35 12.56 16.54
CA GLU A 229 -1.41 13.45 15.38
C GLU A 229 -2.56 13.06 14.45
N ILE A 230 -2.67 11.78 14.08
CA ILE A 230 -3.80 11.30 13.26
C ILE A 230 -5.13 11.48 14.00
N SER A 231 -5.18 11.18 15.31
CA SER A 231 -6.40 11.31 16.11
C SER A 231 -6.88 12.76 16.17
N GLN A 232 -5.97 13.71 16.37
CA GLN A 232 -6.28 15.14 16.38
C GLN A 232 -6.69 15.65 15.00
N ARG A 233 -6.00 15.21 13.93
CA ARG A 233 -6.35 15.59 12.56
C ARG A 233 -7.75 15.13 12.19
N LEU A 234 -8.09 13.87 12.48
CA LEU A 234 -9.43 13.33 12.23
C LEU A 234 -10.48 14.01 13.11
N LEU A 235 -10.20 14.19 14.40
CA LEU A 235 -11.10 14.90 15.30
C LEU A 235 -11.40 16.31 14.79
N LYS A 236 -10.38 17.07 14.38
CA LYS A 236 -10.54 18.41 13.82
C LYS A 236 -11.35 18.39 12.53
N LEU A 237 -10.99 17.52 11.59
CA LEU A 237 -11.67 17.38 10.30
C LEU A 237 -13.18 17.15 10.45
N TYR A 238 -13.58 16.23 11.33
CA TYR A 238 -15.00 15.93 11.54
C TYR A 238 -15.69 16.90 12.49
N SER A 239 -14.95 17.55 13.40
CA SER A 239 -15.49 18.66 14.22
C SER A 239 -15.85 19.85 13.34
N ASP A 240 -15.02 20.17 12.35
CA ASP A 240 -15.30 21.24 11.39
C ASP A 240 -16.52 20.93 10.50
N LYS A 241 -16.83 19.63 10.29
CA LYS A 241 -17.99 19.17 9.50
C LYS A 241 -19.28 19.06 10.30
N PHE A 242 -19.22 18.51 11.52
CA PHE A 242 -20.41 18.10 12.29
C PHE A 242 -20.63 18.94 13.56
N GLY A 243 -19.70 19.84 13.91
CA GLY A 243 -19.69 20.56 15.18
C GLY A 243 -18.83 19.85 16.22
N SER A 244 -18.01 20.61 16.94
CA SER A 244 -17.03 20.11 17.92
C SER A 244 -17.66 19.33 19.07
N GLU A 245 -18.89 19.67 19.43
CA GLU A 245 -19.67 19.07 20.50
C GLU A 245 -20.24 17.69 20.10
N ASN A 246 -20.33 17.40 18.80
CA ASN A 246 -20.96 16.19 18.29
C ASN A 246 -19.96 15.06 18.01
N VAL A 247 -18.65 15.30 18.05
CA VAL A 247 -17.62 14.31 17.69
C VAL A 247 -16.87 13.80 18.92
N LYS A 248 -16.71 12.47 19.03
CA LYS A 248 -16.01 11.81 20.15
C LYS A 248 -15.00 10.78 19.65
N MET A 249 -13.81 10.78 20.25
CA MET A 249 -12.79 9.77 19.97
C MET A 249 -12.94 8.56 20.89
N ILE A 250 -12.98 7.36 20.33
CA ILE A 250 -12.92 6.11 21.07
C ILE A 250 -11.44 5.76 21.27
N GLN A 251 -10.98 5.86 22.52
CA GLN A 251 -9.61 5.49 22.90
C GLN A 251 -9.46 3.98 23.15
N ASP A 252 -10.57 3.25 23.30
CA ASP A 252 -10.53 1.80 23.32
C ASP A 252 -10.11 1.26 21.96
N SER A 253 -9.26 0.24 21.93
CA SER A 253 -8.94 -0.51 20.72
C SER A 253 -9.89 -1.71 20.53
N GLY A 254 -10.68 -2.06 21.56
CA GLY A 254 -11.62 -3.16 21.60
C GLY A 254 -12.68 -3.12 20.50
N LYS A 255 -13.33 -4.26 20.27
CA LYS A 255 -14.48 -4.30 19.37
C LYS A 255 -15.63 -3.51 20.01
N VAL A 256 -16.07 -2.46 19.34
CA VAL A 256 -17.14 -1.60 19.82
C VAL A 256 -18.49 -2.20 19.46
N ASN A 257 -19.40 -2.28 20.43
CA ASN A 257 -20.79 -2.65 20.17
C ASN A 257 -21.59 -1.38 19.84
N PRO A 258 -22.23 -1.29 18.66
CA PRO A 258 -23.03 -0.11 18.28
C PRO A 258 -24.16 0.22 19.26
N LYS A 259 -24.63 -0.78 20.02
CA LYS A 259 -25.72 -0.62 21.01
C LYS A 259 -25.31 0.16 22.25
N ASP A 260 -24.02 0.19 22.56
CA ASP A 260 -23.49 0.87 23.76
C ASP A 260 -23.12 2.34 23.48
N LEU A 261 -23.26 2.77 22.21
CA LEU A 261 -22.94 4.11 21.74
C LEU A 261 -24.20 5.00 21.75
N ASP A 262 -24.04 6.28 22.09
CA ASP A 262 -25.13 7.26 22.04
C ASP A 262 -25.29 7.79 20.61
N SER A 263 -26.46 7.57 20.01
CA SER A 263 -26.77 7.97 18.64
C SER A 263 -26.67 9.48 18.37
N LYS A 264 -26.55 10.31 19.41
CA LYS A 264 -26.35 11.76 19.29
C LYS A 264 -24.94 12.17 18.86
N TYR A 265 -23.95 11.28 18.99
CA TYR A 265 -22.56 11.61 18.70
C TYR A 265 -22.00 10.80 17.52
N ALA A 266 -21.09 11.43 16.79
CA ALA A 266 -20.21 10.80 15.82
C ALA A 266 -18.96 10.28 16.54
N TYR A 267 -18.72 8.98 16.49
CA TYR A 267 -17.58 8.36 17.12
C TYR A 267 -16.53 7.93 16.09
N ILE A 268 -15.27 8.15 16.43
CA ILE A 268 -14.12 7.74 15.61
C ILE A 268 -13.17 6.93 16.49
N GLN A 269 -12.91 5.69 16.09
CA GLN A 269 -11.95 4.82 16.76
C GLN A 269 -10.65 4.79 15.96
N VAL A 270 -9.52 5.09 16.60
CA VAL A 270 -8.20 5.05 15.96
C VAL A 270 -7.28 4.13 16.75
N THR A 271 -6.62 3.21 16.06
CA THR A 271 -5.73 2.22 16.69
C THR A 271 -4.49 2.03 15.83
N HIS A 272 -3.32 2.15 16.45
CA HIS A 272 -2.06 1.89 15.75
C HIS A 272 -1.95 0.40 15.41
N VAL A 273 -1.57 0.10 14.17
CA VAL A 273 -1.39 -1.27 13.69
C VAL A 273 -0.03 -1.40 13.01
N ILE A 274 0.54 -2.60 13.04
CA ILE A 274 1.80 -2.91 12.36
C ILE A 274 1.57 -3.99 11.29
N PRO A 275 2.36 -4.03 10.21
CA PRO A 275 2.27 -5.10 9.23
C PRO A 275 2.44 -6.48 9.88
N PHE A 276 1.61 -7.43 9.49
CA PHE A 276 1.62 -8.80 10.03
C PHE A 276 2.10 -9.79 8.97
N PHE A 277 3.01 -10.68 9.38
CA PHE A 277 3.57 -11.74 8.55
C PHE A 277 3.54 -13.06 9.31
N ASP A 278 3.19 -14.14 8.61
CA ASP A 278 3.38 -15.48 9.15
C ASP A 278 4.82 -15.98 8.99
N GLU A 279 5.15 -17.13 9.58
CA GLU A 279 6.50 -17.68 9.57
C GLU A 279 7.03 -17.93 8.14
N LYS A 280 6.15 -18.30 7.20
CA LYS A 280 6.53 -18.53 5.81
C LYS A 280 6.85 -17.20 5.12
N GLU A 281 6.00 -16.20 5.29
CA GLU A 281 6.22 -14.86 4.74
C GLU A 281 7.48 -14.21 5.32
N LEU A 282 7.81 -14.46 6.59
CA LEU A 282 9.05 -13.96 7.21
C LEU A 282 10.32 -14.58 6.62
N GLN A 283 10.23 -15.79 6.05
CA GLN A 283 11.34 -16.43 5.32
C GLN A 283 11.51 -15.87 3.91
N GLU A 284 10.40 -15.53 3.25
CA GLU A 284 10.38 -14.92 1.92
C GLU A 284 10.79 -13.43 1.98
N ARG A 285 10.30 -12.70 2.99
CA ARG A 285 10.53 -11.25 3.21
C ARG A 285 11.67 -11.03 4.20
N LYS A 286 12.88 -10.96 3.67
CA LYS A 286 14.13 -10.85 4.42
C LYS A 286 14.49 -9.41 4.74
N THR A 287 14.16 -8.47 3.85
CA THR A 287 14.51 -7.07 4.02
C THR A 287 13.39 -6.26 4.65
N GLU A 288 13.73 -5.14 5.29
CA GLU A 288 12.75 -4.19 5.84
C GLU A 288 11.86 -3.60 4.74
N PHE A 289 12.41 -3.43 3.53
CA PHE A 289 11.66 -2.97 2.37
C PHE A 289 10.56 -3.96 1.97
N GLU A 290 10.90 -5.25 1.86
CA GLU A 290 9.94 -6.31 1.55
C GLU A 290 8.86 -6.42 2.62
N ARG A 291 9.17 -6.11 3.88
CA ARG A 291 8.20 -6.04 4.98
C ARG A 291 7.38 -4.73 5.00
N SER A 292 7.71 -3.78 4.13
CA SER A 292 7.07 -2.46 4.01
C SER A 292 6.42 -2.22 2.64
N HIS A 293 6.40 -3.23 1.77
CA HIS A 293 5.89 -3.15 0.42
C HIS A 293 5.05 -4.36 0.05
N ASN A 294 3.94 -4.14 -0.67
CA ASN A 294 2.94 -5.16 -0.98
C ASN A 294 2.45 -5.91 0.27
N ILE A 295 2.04 -5.12 1.27
CA ILE A 295 1.52 -5.60 2.55
C ILE A 295 0.00 -5.48 2.60
N ARG A 296 -0.67 -6.49 3.15
CA ARG A 296 -2.14 -6.57 3.17
C ARG A 296 -2.71 -6.83 4.56
N ARG A 297 -1.91 -7.47 5.43
CA ARG A 297 -2.31 -7.87 6.78
C ARG A 297 -1.67 -6.94 7.79
N PHE A 298 -2.47 -6.53 8.76
CA PHE A 298 -2.08 -5.63 9.84
C PHE A 298 -2.51 -6.23 11.17
N MET A 299 -1.77 -5.94 12.23
CA MET A 299 -2.04 -6.49 13.55
C MET A 299 -1.90 -5.43 14.63
N PHE A 300 -2.73 -5.56 15.65
CA PHE A 300 -2.55 -4.91 16.94
C PHE A 300 -2.84 -5.91 18.07
N GLU A 301 -2.28 -5.62 19.24
CA GLU A 301 -2.43 -6.45 20.43
C GLU A 301 -3.17 -5.63 21.51
N MET A 302 -4.10 -6.28 22.22
CA MET A 302 -4.85 -5.67 23.32
C MET A 302 -4.75 -6.50 24.59
N PRO A 303 -4.44 -5.88 25.74
CA PRO A 303 -4.47 -6.57 27.02
C PRO A 303 -5.92 -6.76 27.50
N PHE A 304 -6.23 -7.93 28.06
CA PHE A 304 -7.49 -8.20 28.74
C PHE A 304 -7.30 -9.23 29.86
N THR A 305 -8.26 -9.31 30.78
CA THR A 305 -8.34 -10.36 31.80
C THR A 305 -9.65 -11.14 31.63
N GLN A 306 -9.73 -12.36 32.15
CA GLN A 306 -10.98 -13.14 32.12
C GLN A 306 -12.11 -12.47 32.93
N THR A 307 -11.75 -11.62 33.88
CA THR A 307 -12.69 -10.81 34.68
C THR A 307 -13.23 -9.58 33.94
N GLY A 308 -12.79 -9.33 32.69
CA GLY A 308 -13.24 -8.23 31.85
C GLY A 308 -12.50 -6.91 32.04
N LYS A 309 -11.48 -6.87 32.92
CA LYS A 309 -10.57 -5.72 33.04
C LYS A 309 -9.55 -5.75 31.91
N ARG A 310 -8.95 -4.60 31.59
CA ARG A 310 -7.88 -4.54 30.57
C ARG A 310 -6.53 -5.00 31.10
N GLN A 311 -6.19 -4.53 32.30
CA GLN A 311 -4.91 -4.81 32.94
C GLN A 311 -5.14 -5.56 34.25
N GLY A 312 -4.28 -6.52 34.52
CA GLY A 312 -4.28 -7.34 35.73
C GLY A 312 -2.88 -7.79 36.13
N GLY A 313 -2.81 -8.65 37.15
CA GLY A 313 -1.57 -9.35 37.51
C GLY A 313 -1.04 -10.24 36.38
N VAL A 314 0.24 -10.60 36.43
CA VAL A 314 0.90 -11.41 35.38
C VAL A 314 0.23 -12.79 35.23
N GLU A 315 -0.36 -13.31 36.31
CA GLU A 315 -1.09 -14.57 36.38
C GLU A 315 -2.47 -14.54 35.71
N GLU A 316 -3.06 -13.36 35.53
CA GLU A 316 -4.39 -13.18 34.93
C GLU A 316 -4.37 -12.41 33.60
N GLN A 317 -3.22 -11.82 33.25
CA GLN A 317 -3.06 -10.99 32.06
C GLN A 317 -3.08 -11.82 30.79
N CYS A 318 -4.18 -11.73 30.04
CA CYS A 318 -4.31 -12.29 28.71
C CYS A 318 -4.02 -11.21 27.65
N LYS A 319 -3.80 -11.64 26.41
CA LYS A 319 -3.56 -10.74 25.28
C LYS A 319 -4.31 -11.19 24.04
N ARG A 320 -5.12 -10.31 23.47
CA ARG A 320 -5.84 -10.55 22.23
C ARG A 320 -5.04 -9.97 21.07
N ARG A 321 -4.61 -10.82 20.15
CA ARG A 321 -3.95 -10.44 18.91
C ARG A 321 -4.98 -10.41 17.79
N THR A 322 -5.27 -9.23 17.25
CA THR A 322 -6.24 -9.06 16.15
C THR A 322 -5.50 -8.84 14.85
N ILE A 323 -5.84 -9.62 13.82
CA ILE A 323 -5.28 -9.53 12.47
C ILE A 323 -6.36 -9.01 11.53
N LEU A 324 -6.09 -7.89 10.88
CA LEU A 324 -6.93 -7.19 9.92
C LEU A 324 -6.36 -7.43 8.52
N THR A 325 -7.21 -7.77 7.55
CA THR A 325 -6.83 -7.94 6.15
C THR A 325 -7.55 -6.88 5.32
N ALA A 326 -6.80 -6.02 4.65
CA ALA A 326 -7.34 -5.01 3.75
C ALA A 326 -7.80 -5.63 2.42
N ILE A 327 -8.73 -4.98 1.71
CA ILE A 327 -9.16 -5.43 0.37
C ILE A 327 -8.01 -5.40 -0.66
N HIS A 328 -7.12 -4.42 -0.56
CA HIS A 328 -5.95 -4.20 -1.43
C HIS A 328 -4.65 -4.12 -0.62
N CYS A 329 -3.51 -4.29 -1.28
CA CYS A 329 -2.20 -4.16 -0.65
C CYS A 329 -1.73 -2.70 -0.60
N PHE A 330 -0.92 -2.34 0.40
CA PHE A 330 -0.18 -1.07 0.42
C PHE A 330 1.22 -1.21 -0.18
N PRO A 331 1.74 -0.17 -0.86
CA PRO A 331 1.06 1.08 -1.23
C PRO A 331 -0.02 0.85 -2.31
N TYR A 332 -0.99 1.77 -2.38
CA TYR A 332 -2.10 1.72 -3.34
C TYR A 332 -2.38 3.12 -3.90
N VAL A 333 -3.28 3.23 -4.88
CA VAL A 333 -3.75 4.54 -5.40
C VAL A 333 -4.52 5.36 -4.37
N LYS A 334 -4.81 4.79 -3.19
CA LYS A 334 -5.43 5.44 -2.04
C LYS A 334 -4.60 5.26 -0.78
N LYS A 335 -4.62 6.27 0.09
CA LYS A 335 -3.99 6.22 1.41
C LYS A 335 -4.81 5.49 2.48
N ARG A 336 -6.10 5.27 2.26
CA ARG A 336 -6.95 4.43 3.12
C ARG A 336 -7.59 3.31 2.32
N ILE A 337 -7.68 2.12 2.93
CA ILE A 337 -8.19 0.92 2.28
C ILE A 337 -9.15 0.20 3.25
N PRO A 338 -10.38 -0.16 2.81
CA PRO A 338 -11.32 -0.91 3.62
C PRO A 338 -10.75 -2.22 4.17
N VAL A 339 -11.10 -2.54 5.42
CA VAL A 339 -10.84 -3.86 6.01
C VAL A 339 -11.85 -4.84 5.42
N MET A 340 -11.36 -5.90 4.80
CA MET A 340 -12.15 -6.97 4.20
C MET A 340 -12.53 -8.05 5.21
N TYR A 341 -11.57 -8.42 6.04
CA TYR A 341 -11.66 -9.56 6.93
C TYR A 341 -10.85 -9.28 8.19
N GLN A 342 -11.37 -9.73 9.33
CA GLN A 342 -10.65 -9.69 10.60
C GLN A 342 -10.86 -10.99 11.38
N HIS A 343 -9.83 -11.40 12.10
CA HIS A 343 -9.91 -12.49 13.08
C HIS A 343 -8.98 -12.17 14.25
N HIS A 344 -9.15 -12.87 15.36
CA HIS A 344 -8.30 -12.69 16.53
C HIS A 344 -7.90 -14.03 17.13
N THR A 345 -6.80 -14.00 17.86
CA THR A 345 -6.28 -15.11 18.65
C THR A 345 -5.98 -14.60 20.05
N ASP A 346 -6.51 -15.31 21.04
CA ASP A 346 -6.32 -14.98 22.44
C ASP A 346 -5.14 -15.79 23.00
N LEU A 347 -4.21 -15.11 23.64
CA LEU A 347 -3.07 -15.68 24.34
C LEU A 347 -3.36 -15.71 25.84
N ASN A 348 -3.14 -16.87 26.43
CA ASN A 348 -3.21 -17.10 27.87
C ASN A 348 -2.02 -16.44 28.59
N PRO A 349 -2.08 -16.25 29.92
CA PRO A 349 -1.04 -15.56 30.66
C PRO A 349 0.37 -16.15 30.49
N ILE A 350 0.49 -17.48 30.43
CA ILE A 350 1.77 -18.16 30.16
C ILE A 350 2.28 -17.89 28.73
N GLU A 351 1.38 -17.84 27.74
CA GLU A 351 1.74 -17.55 26.35
C GLU A 351 2.16 -16.09 26.18
N VAL A 352 1.53 -15.17 26.93
CA VAL A 352 1.93 -13.77 27.01
C VAL A 352 3.35 -13.65 27.56
N ALA A 353 3.66 -14.35 28.66
CA ALA A 353 5.00 -14.36 29.24
C ALA A 353 6.04 -14.92 28.25
N ILE A 354 5.72 -16.02 27.55
CA ILE A 354 6.62 -16.59 26.53
C ILE A 354 6.86 -15.60 25.37
N ASP A 355 5.80 -14.96 24.85
CA ASP A 355 5.88 -14.01 23.73
C ASP A 355 6.74 -12.79 24.11
N GLU A 356 6.55 -12.23 25.31
CA GLU A 356 7.31 -11.06 25.78
C GLU A 356 8.79 -11.41 26.05
N MET A 357 9.06 -12.55 26.70
CA MET A 357 10.43 -13.01 26.94
C MET A 357 11.15 -13.33 25.63
N SER A 358 10.47 -13.94 24.66
CA SER A 358 11.05 -14.26 23.35
C SER A 358 11.41 -13.00 22.58
N LYS A 359 10.52 -12.00 22.56
CA LYS A 359 10.77 -10.68 21.95
C LYS A 359 11.96 -9.99 22.62
N LYS A 360 12.04 -10.02 23.95
CA LYS A 360 13.12 -9.37 24.71
C LYS A 360 14.49 -10.01 24.42
N VAL A 361 14.55 -11.34 24.37
CA VAL A 361 15.77 -12.08 24.01
C VAL A 361 16.19 -11.79 22.57
N ALA A 362 15.25 -11.77 21.62
CA ALA A 362 15.54 -11.43 20.23
C ALA A 362 16.07 -10.00 20.08
N GLU A 363 15.47 -9.04 20.78
CA GLU A 363 15.91 -7.63 20.78
C GLU A 363 17.35 -7.48 21.33
N LEU A 364 17.67 -8.12 22.45
CA LEU A 364 19.02 -8.09 23.01
C LEU A 364 20.04 -8.78 22.11
N ARG A 365 19.70 -9.96 21.55
CA ARG A 365 20.59 -10.67 20.61
C ARG A 365 20.87 -9.82 19.38
N GLN A 366 19.85 -9.16 18.82
CA GLN A 366 20.02 -8.27 17.67
C GLN A 366 21.00 -7.16 18.01
N LEU A 367 20.80 -6.45 19.13
CA LEU A 367 21.67 -5.35 19.55
C LEU A 367 23.12 -5.79 19.79
N CYS A 368 23.35 -6.99 20.33
CA CYS A 368 24.69 -7.54 20.54
C CYS A 368 25.34 -8.07 19.25
N SER A 369 24.53 -8.47 18.26
CA SER A 369 25.02 -9.01 16.98
C SER A 369 25.37 -7.93 15.95
N SER A 370 24.99 -6.67 16.21
CA SER A 370 25.32 -5.54 15.35
C SER A 370 26.82 -5.30 15.29
N ALA A 371 27.36 -5.06 14.08
CA ALA A 371 28.78 -4.74 13.89
C ALA A 371 29.19 -3.43 14.59
N GLU A 372 28.29 -2.44 14.60
CA GLU A 372 28.41 -1.23 15.39
C GLU A 372 27.33 -1.23 16.48
N VAL A 373 27.74 -1.44 17.73
CA VAL A 373 26.81 -1.56 18.86
C VAL A 373 26.40 -0.17 19.35
N ASP A 374 25.10 0.12 19.31
CA ASP A 374 24.51 1.30 19.95
C ASP A 374 24.52 1.11 21.47
N MET A 375 25.52 1.69 22.14
CA MET A 375 25.69 1.57 23.58
C MET A 375 24.50 2.12 24.38
N ILE A 376 23.86 3.20 23.93
CA ILE A 376 22.75 3.83 24.66
C ILE A 376 21.53 2.92 24.60
N LYS A 377 21.20 2.44 23.40
CA LYS A 377 20.05 1.54 23.21
C LYS A 377 20.28 0.20 23.91
N LEU A 378 21.50 -0.35 23.85
CA LEU A 378 21.85 -1.57 24.56
C LEU A 378 21.73 -1.41 26.07
N GLN A 379 22.29 -0.33 26.64
CA GLN A 379 22.20 -0.04 28.08
C GLN A 379 20.74 0.12 28.52
N LEU A 380 19.93 0.89 27.78
CA LEU A 380 18.51 1.08 28.06
C LEU A 380 17.77 -0.26 28.13
N LYS A 381 18.00 -1.13 27.15
CA LYS A 381 17.30 -2.42 27.07
C LYS A 381 17.81 -3.42 28.11
N LEU A 382 19.12 -3.43 28.38
CA LEU A 382 19.75 -4.30 29.37
C LEU A 382 19.35 -3.90 30.79
N GLN A 383 19.44 -2.60 31.14
CA GLN A 383 19.02 -2.08 32.44
C GLN A 383 17.56 -2.43 32.72
N GLY A 384 16.67 -2.20 31.74
CA GLY A 384 15.26 -2.61 31.84
C GLY A 384 15.00 -4.12 31.82
N SER A 385 16.04 -4.96 31.80
CA SER A 385 15.92 -6.42 31.90
C SER A 385 16.44 -6.97 33.24
N VAL A 386 17.58 -6.46 33.73
CA VAL A 386 18.26 -7.00 34.92
C VAL A 386 18.12 -6.12 36.17
N SER A 387 17.80 -4.84 35.98
CA SER A 387 17.71 -3.84 37.04
C SER A 387 16.39 -3.06 36.95
N VAL A 388 15.27 -3.80 36.89
CA VAL A 388 13.93 -3.23 36.91
C VAL A 388 13.69 -2.63 38.31
N GLN A 389 13.36 -1.34 38.36
CA GLN A 389 13.11 -0.59 39.60
C GLN A 389 11.62 -0.32 39.81
#